data_AF-A0AAV9QVP5-F1
#
_entry.id   AF-A0AAV9QVP5-F1
#
_cell.length_a   1.000
_cell.length_b   1.000
_cell.length_c   1.000
_cell.angle_alpha   90.00
_cell.angle_beta   90.00
_cell.angle_gamma   90.00
#
_symmetry.space_group_name_H-M   'P 1'
#
loop_
_entity.id
_entity.type
_entity.pdbx_description
1 polymer ?
#
loop_
_entity_poly.entity_id
_entity_poly.type
_entity_poly.pdbx_seq_one_letter_code
_entity_poly.pdbx_strand_id
1 'polypeptide(L)'
;DIWSLGCVLYELCSLRHPFEGSSLRQLVSKICRGHYTPVSGHYSHELRLLVTQLFKVNPRDRPSVSSVLRRPFLEKHVSKHLNTQEEFNHMAAYIMTQRQQHCASEGWH
;
A
#
# COMPACT_ATOMS: atom_id res chain seq x y z
N ASP A 1 2.51 -7.71 -0.10
CA ASP A 1 1.42 -8.69 -0.22
C ASP A 1 0.04 -8.03 -0.14
N ILE A 2 -1.01 -8.70 -0.62
CA ILE A 2 -2.37 -8.12 -0.74
C ILE A 2 -3.02 -7.83 0.62
N TRP A 3 -2.78 -8.67 1.63
CA TRP A 3 -3.31 -8.45 2.97
C TRP A 3 -2.64 -7.27 3.67
N SER A 4 -1.31 -7.15 3.57
CA SER A 4 -0.59 -6.01 4.15
C SER A 4 -0.92 -4.70 3.44
N LEU A 5 -1.20 -4.73 2.13
CA LEU A 5 -1.79 -3.60 1.41
C LEU A 5 -3.15 -3.20 2.01
N GLY A 6 -3.99 -4.17 2.37
CA GLY A 6 -5.24 -3.94 3.09
C GLY A 6 -5.03 -3.22 4.42
N CYS A 7 -4.04 -3.63 5.21
CA CYS A 7 -3.70 -2.96 6.48
C CYS A 7 -3.31 -1.50 6.25
N VAL A 8 -2.36 -1.23 5.36
CA VAL A 8 -1.91 0.13 5.06
C VAL A 8 -3.07 1.00 4.56
N LEU A 9 -3.85 0.49 3.61
CA LEU A 9 -4.99 1.24 3.07
C LEU A 9 -6.04 1.56 4.16
N TYR A 10 -6.34 0.59 5.02
CA TYR A 10 -7.27 0.78 6.13
C TYR A 10 -6.77 1.82 7.14
N GLU A 11 -5.49 1.77 7.49
CA GLU A 11 -4.85 2.72 8.41
C GLU A 11 -4.88 4.14 7.84
N LEU A 12 -4.65 4.31 6.54
CA LEU A 12 -4.78 5.62 5.88
C LEU A 12 -6.21 6.17 5.92
N CYS A 13 -7.22 5.30 5.85
CA CYS A 13 -8.62 5.71 5.89
C CYS A 13 -9.17 5.95 7.31
N SER A 14 -8.61 5.29 8.32
CA SER A 14 -9.21 5.25 9.66
C SER A 14 -8.31 5.78 10.77
N LEU A 15 -7.02 5.97 10.48
CA LEU A 15 -5.96 6.31 11.43
C LEU A 15 -5.87 5.31 12.60
N ARG A 16 -6.29 4.06 12.35
CA ARG A 16 -6.38 2.97 13.33
C ARG A 16 -6.01 1.65 12.67
N HIS A 17 -5.58 0.67 13.44
CA HIS A 17 -5.34 -0.66 12.90
C HIS A 17 -6.66 -1.39 12.58
N PRO A 18 -6.69 -2.24 11.53
CA PRO A 18 -7.88 -3.01 11.17
C PRO A 18 -8.24 -4.06 12.23
N PHE A 19 -7.24 -4.65 12.89
CA PHE A 19 -7.41 -5.70 13.88
C PHE A 19 -6.69 -5.35 15.17
N GLU A 20 -7.46 -5.23 16.25
CA GLU A 20 -6.96 -4.96 17.60
C GLU A 20 -7.69 -5.85 18.60
N GLY A 21 -7.04 -6.26 19.67
CA GLY A 21 -7.65 -7.07 20.74
C GLY A 21 -6.96 -6.85 22.07
N SER A 22 -7.69 -7.04 23.18
CA SER A 22 -7.12 -6.91 24.53
C SER A 22 -6.21 -8.07 24.92
N SER A 23 -6.11 -9.10 24.06
CA SER A 23 -5.18 -10.21 24.19
C SER A 23 -4.80 -10.75 22.82
N LEU A 24 -3.67 -11.46 22.74
CA LEU A 24 -3.22 -12.12 21.51
C LEU A 24 -4.29 -13.08 20.95
N ARG A 25 -4.98 -13.84 21.82
CA ARG A 25 -6.07 -14.73 21.39
C ARG A 25 -7.21 -13.99 20.70
N GLN A 26 -7.62 -12.83 21.23
CA GLN A 26 -8.66 -12.03 20.60
C GLN A 26 -8.19 -11.43 19.28
N LEU A 27 -6.95 -10.92 19.23
CA LEU A 27 -6.35 -10.39 18.01
C LEU A 27 -6.31 -11.45 16.90
N VAL A 28 -5.74 -12.62 17.20
CA VAL A 28 -5.67 -13.75 16.26
C VAL A 28 -7.07 -14.17 15.82
N SER A 29 -8.04 -14.26 16.75
CA SER A 29 -9.42 -14.60 16.39
C SER A 29 -10.05 -13.59 15.43
N LYS A 30 -9.80 -12.29 15.59
CA LYS A 30 -10.32 -11.27 14.67
C LYS A 30 -9.67 -11.35 13.29
N ILE A 31 -8.35 -11.57 13.24
CA ILE A 31 -7.59 -11.77 11.99
C ILE A 31 -8.12 -12.99 11.24
N CYS A 32 -8.22 -14.15 11.91
CA CYS A 32 -8.69 -15.40 11.28
C CYS A 32 -10.14 -15.31 10.79
N ARG A 33 -10.98 -14.49 11.43
CA ARG A 33 -12.37 -14.26 11.02
C ARG A 33 -12.53 -13.12 10.00
N GLY A 34 -11.46 -12.35 9.73
CA GLY A 34 -11.54 -11.13 8.93
C GLY A 34 -12.51 -10.09 9.53
N HIS A 35 -12.66 -10.05 10.86
CA HIS A 35 -13.58 -9.14 11.53
C HIS A 35 -12.86 -7.83 11.89
N TYR A 36 -13.18 -6.76 11.15
CA TYR A 36 -12.70 -5.40 11.37
C TYR A 36 -13.87 -4.42 11.28
N THR A 37 -13.71 -3.22 11.85
CA THR A 37 -14.72 -2.16 11.72
C THR A 37 -14.70 -1.60 10.29
N PRO A 38 -15.82 -1.52 9.55
CA PRO A 38 -15.79 -1.00 8.20
C PRO A 38 -15.28 0.45 8.13
N VAL A 39 -14.57 0.77 7.04
CA VAL A 39 -14.16 2.15 6.73
C VAL A 39 -15.38 3.06 6.67
N SER A 40 -15.23 4.29 7.18
CA SER A 40 -16.32 5.26 7.30
C SER A 40 -17.04 5.51 5.97
N GLY A 41 -18.37 5.71 6.04
CA GLY A 41 -19.24 5.86 4.87
C GLY A 41 -19.00 7.12 4.05
N HIS A 42 -18.22 8.09 4.52
CA HIS A 42 -17.85 9.28 3.75
C HIS A 42 -16.88 8.98 2.60
N TYR A 43 -16.19 7.83 2.64
CA TYR A 43 -15.38 7.35 1.53
C TYR A 43 -16.24 6.71 0.44
N SER A 44 -15.74 6.77 -0.79
CA SER A 44 -16.39 6.18 -1.96
C SER A 44 -16.70 4.69 -1.75
N HIS A 45 -17.76 4.22 -2.41
CA HIS A 45 -18.14 2.81 -2.35
C HIS A 45 -17.01 1.91 -2.87
N GLU A 46 -16.32 2.33 -3.92
CA GLU A 46 -15.23 1.64 -4.58
C GLU A 46 -14.04 1.42 -3.64
N LEU A 47 -13.70 2.42 -2.81
CA LEU A 47 -12.62 2.31 -1.84
C LEU A 47 -12.99 1.33 -0.71
N ARG A 48 -14.20 1.45 -0.16
CA ARG A 48 -14.69 0.55 0.90
C ARG A 48 -14.78 -0.90 0.40
N LEU A 49 -15.24 -1.08 -0.83
CA LEU A 49 -15.28 -2.39 -1.49
C LEU A 49 -13.88 -2.95 -1.69
N LEU A 50 -12.93 -2.13 -2.12
CA LEU A 50 -11.53 -2.56 -2.27
C LEU A 50 -10.98 -3.07 -0.94
N VAL A 51 -11.10 -2.31 0.15
CA VAL A 51 -10.65 -2.75 1.50
C VAL A 51 -11.27 -4.08 1.89
N THR A 52 -12.57 -4.25 1.64
CA THR A 52 -13.29 -5.52 1.90
C THR A 52 -12.74 -6.70 1.10
N GLN A 53 -12.30 -6.47 -0.14
CA GLN A 53 -11.70 -7.49 -0.98
C GLN A 53 -10.26 -7.83 -0.58
N LEU A 54 -9.50 -6.85 -0.07
CA LEU A 54 -8.13 -7.07 0.43
C LEU A 54 -8.11 -7.93 1.71
N PHE A 55 -9.15 -7.84 2.55
CA PHE A 55 -9.30 -8.62 3.79
C PHE A 55 -10.12 -9.91 3.65
N LYS A 56 -10.27 -10.46 2.44
CA LYS A 56 -10.84 -11.81 2.30
C LYS A 56 -9.97 -12.83 3.05
N VAL A 57 -10.60 -13.62 3.93
CA VAL A 57 -9.92 -14.60 4.78
C VAL A 57 -9.20 -15.63 3.91
N ASN A 58 -9.91 -16.21 2.95
CA ASN A 58 -9.31 -17.08 1.94
C ASN A 58 -8.42 -16.25 0.99
N PRO A 59 -7.10 -16.54 0.91
CA PRO A 59 -6.18 -15.79 0.05
C PRO A 59 -6.55 -15.84 -1.44
N ARG A 60 -7.23 -16.90 -1.89
CA ARG A 60 -7.63 -17.06 -3.31
C ARG A 60 -8.76 -16.11 -3.72
N ASP A 61 -9.52 -15.60 -2.76
CA ASP A 61 -10.63 -14.66 -3.02
C ASP A 61 -10.14 -13.20 -3.05
N ARG A 62 -8.86 -12.97 -2.74
CA ARG A 62 -8.25 -11.64 -2.79
C ARG A 62 -7.89 -11.29 -4.24
N PRO A 63 -8.07 -10.03 -4.67
CA PRO A 63 -7.66 -9.62 -5.99
C PRO A 63 -6.14 -9.67 -6.13
N SER A 64 -5.65 -9.96 -7.34
CA SER A 64 -4.24 -9.75 -7.65
C SER A 64 -3.90 -8.26 -7.67
N VAL A 65 -2.63 -7.92 -7.43
CA VAL A 65 -2.17 -6.51 -7.46
C VAL A 65 -2.47 -5.86 -8.82
N SER A 66 -2.30 -6.59 -9.91
CA SER A 66 -2.63 -6.09 -11.26
C SER A 66 -4.13 -5.80 -11.40
N SER A 67 -5.00 -6.61 -10.78
CA SER A 67 -6.44 -6.35 -10.77
C SER A 67 -6.83 -5.16 -9.88
N VAL A 68 -6.07 -4.87 -8.83
CA VAL A 68 -6.25 -3.67 -8.00
C VAL A 68 -5.90 -2.43 -8.81
N LEU A 69 -4.73 -2.41 -9.46
CA LEU A 69 -4.22 -1.26 -10.20
C LEU A 69 -5.05 -0.89 -11.44
N ARG A 70 -5.71 -1.88 -12.08
CA ARG A 70 -6.63 -1.68 -13.21
C ARG A 70 -8.02 -1.16 -12.83
N ARG A 71 -8.28 -0.82 -11.57
CA ARG A 71 -9.57 -0.24 -11.17
C ARG A 71 -9.67 1.18 -11.70
N PRO A 72 -10.81 1.60 -12.28
CA PRO A 72 -10.93 2.92 -12.91
C PRO A 72 -10.56 4.11 -12.01
N PHE A 73 -10.86 4.01 -10.71
CA PHE A 73 -10.54 5.07 -9.74
C PHE A 73 -9.07 5.10 -9.31
N LEU A 74 -8.30 4.05 -9.59
CA LEU A 74 -6.86 3.98 -9.31
C LEU A 74 -6.02 4.19 -10.57
N GLU A 75 -6.44 3.62 -11.69
CA GLU A 75 -5.69 3.60 -12.95
C GLU A 75 -5.21 4.99 -13.36
N LYS A 76 -6.10 6.01 -13.30
CA LYS A 76 -5.76 7.41 -13.61
C LYS A 76 -4.66 8.00 -12.70
N HIS A 77 -4.60 7.58 -11.44
CA HIS A 77 -3.60 8.06 -10.49
C HIS A 77 -2.30 7.28 -10.63
N VAL A 78 -2.40 5.96 -10.83
CA VAL A 78 -1.25 5.08 -11.04
C VAL A 78 -0.48 5.51 -12.29
N SER A 79 -1.14 5.74 -13.43
CA SER A 79 -0.46 6.18 -14.65
C SER A 79 0.27 7.52 -14.50
N LYS A 80 -0.24 8.44 -13.67
CA LYS A 80 0.43 9.72 -13.39
C LYS A 80 1.70 9.53 -12.55
N HIS A 81 1.70 8.56 -11.63
CA HIS A 81 2.78 8.34 -10.67
C HIS A 81 3.86 7.36 -11.14
N LEU A 82 3.51 6.41 -12.02
CA LEU A 82 4.50 5.51 -12.61
C LEU A 82 5.38 6.22 -13.66
N ASN A 83 4.82 7.17 -14.41
CA ASN A 83 5.60 7.99 -15.34
C ASN A 83 6.56 8.95 -14.60
N THR A 84 6.20 9.40 -13.38
CA THR A 84 7.06 10.26 -12.54
C THR A 84 8.08 9.48 -11.73
N GLN A 85 7.90 8.16 -11.52
CA GLN A 85 8.91 7.32 -10.89
C GLN A 85 10.19 7.23 -11.73
N GLU A 86 10.08 7.22 -13.05
CA GLU A 86 11.24 7.31 -13.94
C GLU A 86 12.00 8.63 -13.75
N GLU A 87 11.29 9.76 -13.63
CA GLU A 87 11.89 11.08 -13.37
C GLU A 87 12.55 11.13 -11.98
N PHE A 88 11.93 10.57 -10.95
CA PHE A 88 12.51 10.46 -9.62
C PHE A 88 13.74 9.55 -9.61
N ASN A 89 13.69 8.42 -10.33
CA ASN A 89 14.82 7.51 -10.48
C ASN A 89 15.96 8.17 -11.27
N HIS A 90 15.65 8.99 -12.28
CA HIS A 90 16.63 9.73 -13.06
C HIS A 90 17.27 10.85 -12.24
N MET A 91 16.49 11.55 -11.42
CA MET A 91 16.96 12.52 -10.43
C MET A 91 17.83 11.86 -9.36
N ALA A 92 17.41 10.70 -8.82
CA ALA A 92 18.17 9.95 -7.84
C ALA A 92 19.48 9.42 -8.44
N ALA A 93 19.45 8.87 -9.65
CA ALA A 93 20.63 8.42 -10.38
C ALA A 93 21.58 9.58 -10.70
N TYR A 94 21.05 10.75 -11.07
CA TYR A 94 21.82 11.97 -11.27
C TYR A 94 22.49 12.42 -9.97
N ILE A 95 21.74 12.53 -8.86
CA ILE A 95 22.27 12.90 -7.55
C ILE A 95 23.32 11.90 -7.06
N MET A 96 23.08 10.60 -7.24
CA MET A 96 24.04 9.55 -6.89
C MET A 96 25.32 9.63 -7.73
N THR A 97 25.20 9.91 -9.03
CA THR A 97 26.34 10.07 -9.95
C THR A 97 27.15 11.32 -9.63
N GLN A 98 26.50 12.43 -9.32
CA GLN A 98 27.16 13.67 -8.88
C GLN A 98 27.91 13.45 -7.56
N ARG A 99 27.34 12.68 -6.63
CA ARG A 99 27.97 12.33 -5.37
C ARG A 99 29.18 11.40 -5.56
N GLN A 100 29.13 10.47 -6.52
CA GLN A 100 30.25 9.60 -6.89
C GLN A 100 31.41 10.39 -7.51
N GLN A 101 31.11 11.39 -8.36
CA GLN A 101 32.11 12.28 -8.97
C GLN A 101 32.77 13.19 -7.93
N HIS A 102 32.02 13.66 -6.93
CA HIS A 102 32.55 14.44 -5.82
C HIS A 102 33.47 13.59 -4.92
N CYS A 103 33.06 12.37 -4.53
CA CYS A 103 33.93 11.46 -3.77
C CYS A 103 35.19 11.06 -4.54
N ALA A 104 35.12 10.89 -5.87
CA ALA A 104 36.28 10.59 -6.70
C ALA A 104 37.25 11.78 -6.83
N SER A 105 36.75 13.02 -6.76
CA SER A 105 37.59 14.23 -6.74
C SER A 105 38.32 14.46 -5.42
N GLU A 106 37.81 13.88 -4.32
CA GLU A 106 38.40 13.99 -2.97
C GLU A 106 39.32 12.82 -2.59
N GLY A 107 39.50 11.83 -3.48
CA GLY A 107 40.55 10.80 -3.36
C GLY A 107 40.32 9.71 -2.30
N TRP A 108 39.10 9.53 -1.81
CA TRP A 108 38.77 8.42 -0.90
C TRP A 108 38.50 7.15 -1.72
N HIS A 109 39.40 6.17 -1.62
CA HIS A 109 39.20 4.80 -2.10
C HIS A 109 38.61 3.91 -1.00
#